data_AF-A0A936TE43-F1
#
_entry.id   AF-A0A936TE43-F1
#
_cell.length_a   1.000
_cell.length_b   1.000
_cell.length_c   1.000
_cell.angle_alpha   90.00
_cell.angle_beta   90.00
_cell.angle_gamma   90.00
#
_symmetry.space_group_name_H-M   'P 1'
#
loop_
_entity.id
_entity.type
_entity.pdbx_description
1 polymer ?
#
loop_
_entity_poly.entity_id
_entity_poly.type
_entity_poly.pdbx_seq_one_letter_code
_entity_poly.pdbx_strand_id
1 'polypeptide(L)'
;MKMTLVPCSYRRIVQVREPWAWPLRLNVEELAGLLCWPSGDGPFPGLPQARSRLLAASSSVARSGRVVAESRMPGERRTLALSATDSLLHTHCLGPTGVGKSTLLLGLICQDMAAGRGVVVIEPKGDLIDDVLARVPRDRLDDVVVLDPTDAERPVGLNPLRVGAAVPELVADQVLAVFHGLYRDNWGLAPRTSCTPGCSVWWAGMRPVCRCCRCC
;
A
#
# COMPACT_ATOMS: atom_id res chain seq x y z
N MET A 1 -27.27 36.23 14.97
CA MET A 1 -28.08 36.95 13.97
C MET A 1 -29.28 36.07 13.63
N LYS A 2 -30.52 36.52 13.89
CA LYS A 2 -31.74 35.71 13.72
C LYS A 2 -32.28 35.92 12.31
N MET A 3 -32.00 35.01 11.39
CA MET A 3 -32.56 35.07 10.03
C MET A 3 -33.95 34.45 10.03
N THR A 4 -34.93 35.21 9.54
CA THR A 4 -36.32 34.77 9.46
C THR A 4 -36.68 34.68 7.99
N LEU A 5 -37.07 33.48 7.53
CA LEU A 5 -37.49 33.29 6.14
C LEU A 5 -38.93 33.80 5.98
N VAL A 6 -39.13 34.70 5.03
CA VAL A 6 -40.45 35.24 4.69
C VAL A 6 -40.89 34.63 3.37
N PRO A 7 -42.09 34.04 3.27
CA PRO A 7 -42.62 33.52 2.01
C PRO A 7 -42.65 34.62 0.94
N CYS A 8 -42.00 34.38 -0.20
CA CYS A 8 -41.92 35.33 -1.30
C CYS A 8 -42.40 34.67 -2.61
N SER A 9 -43.28 35.35 -3.34
CA SER A 9 -43.78 34.87 -4.64
C SER A 9 -42.64 34.85 -5.67
N TYR A 10 -42.55 33.80 -6.50
CA TYR A 10 -41.54 33.68 -7.56
C TYR A 10 -41.54 34.90 -8.51
N ARG A 11 -42.69 35.56 -8.70
CA ARG A 11 -42.79 36.79 -9.54
C ARG A 11 -41.95 37.96 -8.99
N ARG A 12 -41.69 38.00 -7.68
CA ARG A 12 -40.80 39.01 -7.06
C ARG A 12 -39.31 38.72 -7.28
N ILE A 13 -38.94 37.47 -7.59
CA ILE A 13 -37.56 37.08 -7.93
C ILE A 13 -37.25 37.47 -9.38
N VAL A 14 -38.26 37.40 -10.26
CA VAL A 14 -38.13 37.73 -11.69
C VAL A 14 -38.24 39.23 -11.95
N GLN A 15 -38.86 39.99 -11.06
CA GLN A 15 -38.83 41.46 -11.12
C GLN A 15 -37.55 41.98 -10.49
N VAL A 16 -36.58 42.34 -11.34
CA VAL A 16 -35.44 43.16 -10.95
C VAL A 16 -35.99 44.53 -10.54
N ARG A 17 -36.11 44.76 -9.23
CA ARG A 17 -36.06 46.13 -8.70
C ARG A 17 -34.60 46.48 -8.61
N GLU A 18 -34.19 47.65 -9.07
CA GLU A 18 -32.87 48.21 -8.75
C GLU A 18 -32.97 48.81 -7.35
N PRO A 19 -32.17 48.36 -6.36
CA PRO A 19 -31.97 49.24 -5.22
C PRO A 19 -30.56 49.13 -4.68
N TRP A 20 -29.49 49.27 -5.47
CA TRP A 20 -28.15 49.20 -4.91
C TRP A 20 -27.34 50.47 -5.19
N ALA A 21 -27.13 51.25 -4.14
CA ALA A 21 -26.30 52.45 -4.15
C ALA A 21 -24.91 52.11 -4.72
N TRP A 22 -24.60 52.73 -5.85
CA TRP A 22 -23.31 52.64 -6.49
C TRP A 22 -22.31 53.57 -5.77
N PRO A 23 -21.05 53.16 -5.52
CA PRO A 23 -20.46 51.86 -5.85
C PRO A 23 -20.60 50.82 -4.72
N LEU A 24 -20.90 49.57 -5.10
CA LEU A 24 -20.81 48.41 -4.22
C LEU A 24 -19.35 47.98 -4.04
N ARG A 25 -18.90 47.88 -2.79
CA ARG A 25 -17.65 47.19 -2.44
C ARG A 25 -18.00 45.84 -1.85
N LEU A 26 -17.78 44.78 -2.63
CA LEU A 26 -18.01 43.40 -2.21
C LEU A 26 -16.67 42.69 -2.00
N ASN A 27 -16.59 41.84 -0.99
CA ASN A 27 -15.50 40.89 -0.87
C ASN A 27 -15.75 39.65 -1.75
N VAL A 28 -14.75 38.75 -1.82
CA VAL A 28 -14.80 37.56 -2.68
C VAL A 28 -15.96 36.62 -2.32
N GLU A 29 -16.28 36.49 -1.03
CA GLU A 29 -17.37 35.62 -0.55
C GLU A 29 -18.74 36.18 -0.93
N GLU A 30 -18.93 37.49 -0.77
CA GLU A 30 -20.16 38.19 -1.12
C GLU A 30 -20.42 38.16 -2.63
N LEU A 31 -19.37 38.39 -3.43
CA LEU A 31 -19.46 38.30 -4.89
C LEU A 31 -19.78 36.87 -5.35
N ALA A 32 -19.17 35.85 -4.74
CA ALA A 32 -19.46 34.45 -5.05
C ALA A 32 -20.92 34.08 -4.73
N GLY A 33 -21.46 34.56 -3.61
CA GLY A 33 -22.87 34.38 -3.26
C GLY A 33 -23.83 35.08 -4.23
N LEU A 34 -23.47 36.28 -4.69
CA LEU A 34 -24.28 37.09 -5.61
C LEU A 34 -24.33 36.50 -7.03
N LEU A 35 -23.25 35.86 -7.46
CA LEU A 35 -23.16 35.14 -8.73
C LEU A 35 -23.81 33.75 -8.70
N CYS A 36 -24.38 33.35 -7.56
CA CYS A 36 -24.80 31.96 -7.31
C CYS A 36 -23.69 30.97 -7.68
N TRP A 37 -22.43 31.33 -7.41
CA TRP A 37 -21.31 30.47 -7.74
C TRP A 37 -21.45 29.17 -6.96
N PRO A 38 -21.29 28.00 -7.60
CA PRO A 38 -21.35 26.72 -6.92
C PRO A 38 -20.27 26.65 -5.84
N SER A 39 -20.65 26.91 -4.59
CA SER A 39 -19.76 26.84 -3.43
C SER A 39 -20.15 25.63 -2.56
N GLY A 40 -19.19 24.75 -2.30
CA GLY A 40 -19.34 23.55 -1.46
C GLY A 40 -19.30 22.24 -2.25
N ASP A 41 -19.32 21.12 -1.52
CA ASP A 41 -19.17 19.77 -2.09
C ASP A 41 -20.52 19.11 -2.46
N GLY A 42 -21.59 19.90 -2.60
CA GLY A 42 -22.95 19.42 -2.81
C GLY A 42 -23.27 19.04 -4.27
N PRO A 43 -24.39 18.33 -4.51
CA PRO A 43 -24.95 18.15 -5.84
C PRO A 43 -25.25 19.49 -6.52
N PHE A 44 -24.70 19.72 -7.72
CA PHE A 44 -25.07 20.88 -8.52
C PHE A 44 -26.12 20.50 -9.57
N PRO A 45 -27.26 21.22 -9.65
CA PRO A 45 -28.28 20.98 -10.66
C PRO A 45 -27.70 21.06 -12.08
N GLY A 46 -27.94 20.05 -12.91
CA GLY A 46 -27.53 20.04 -14.32
C GLY A 46 -26.09 19.61 -14.59
N LEU A 47 -25.26 19.38 -13.56
CA LEU A 47 -23.94 18.79 -13.73
C LEU A 47 -24.01 17.26 -13.52
N PRO A 48 -23.36 16.46 -14.41
CA PRO A 48 -23.29 15.01 -14.21
C PRO A 48 -22.50 14.72 -12.93
N GLN A 49 -23.19 14.22 -11.89
CA GLN A 49 -22.53 13.79 -10.66
C GLN A 49 -21.62 12.57 -10.93
N ALA A 50 -20.53 12.48 -10.18
CA ALA A 50 -19.62 11.34 -10.23
C ALA A 50 -20.39 10.01 -10.13
N ARG A 51 -20.10 9.08 -11.06
CA ARG A 51 -20.88 7.84 -11.28
C ARG A 51 -20.90 6.87 -10.10
N SER A 52 -20.01 7.02 -9.12
CA SER A 52 -20.00 6.16 -7.94
C SER A 52 -21.01 6.66 -6.91
N ARG A 53 -22.03 5.84 -6.64
CA ARG A 53 -22.93 6.06 -5.49
C ARG A 53 -22.09 6.14 -4.23
N LEU A 54 -22.24 7.22 -3.48
CA LEU A 54 -21.67 7.31 -2.15
C LEU A 54 -22.43 6.35 -1.23
N LEU A 55 -21.69 5.48 -0.56
CA LEU A 55 -22.24 4.52 0.40
C LEU A 55 -21.87 4.98 1.80
N ALA A 56 -22.87 4.98 2.69
CA ALA A 56 -22.63 5.25 4.10
C ALA A 56 -21.78 4.11 4.67
N ALA A 57 -20.80 4.46 5.48
CA ALA A 57 -20.04 3.44 6.18
C ALA A 57 -20.98 2.69 7.15
N SER A 58 -21.01 1.36 7.06
CA SER A 58 -21.77 0.51 7.96
C SER A 58 -21.43 0.82 9.42
N SER A 59 -22.40 0.74 10.34
CA SER A 59 -22.16 0.87 11.77
C SER A 59 -21.13 -0.15 12.29
N SER A 60 -20.97 -1.28 11.60
CA SER A 60 -19.97 -2.31 11.92
C SER A 60 -18.52 -1.89 11.72
N VAL A 61 -18.24 -0.86 10.89
CA VAL A 61 -16.87 -0.39 10.67
C VAL A 61 -16.38 0.37 11.90
N ALA A 62 -15.24 -0.04 12.46
CA ALA A 62 -14.68 0.58 13.64
C ALA A 62 -14.34 2.07 13.39
N ARG A 63 -14.47 2.87 14.45
CA ARG A 63 -14.14 4.32 14.45
C ARG A 63 -12.79 4.62 15.10
N SER A 64 -12.20 3.65 15.78
CA SER A 64 -10.96 3.75 16.54
C SER A 64 -10.05 2.56 16.26
N GLY A 65 -8.74 2.76 16.41
CA GLY A 65 -7.71 1.77 16.07
C GLY A 65 -6.80 2.32 14.98
N ARG A 66 -6.41 1.46 14.03
CA ARG A 66 -5.63 1.90 12.86
C ARG A 66 -6.55 2.60 11.87
N VAL A 67 -6.43 3.92 11.75
CA VAL A 67 -7.22 4.73 10.82
C VAL A 67 -6.79 4.44 9.39
N VAL A 68 -7.76 4.04 8.56
CA VAL A 68 -7.57 3.73 7.13
C VAL A 68 -8.03 4.90 6.27
N ALA A 69 -9.16 5.52 6.60
CA ALA A 69 -9.76 6.59 5.80
C ALA A 69 -10.77 7.43 6.61
N GLU A 70 -11.21 8.53 6.01
CA GLU A 70 -12.40 9.28 6.45
C GLU A 70 -13.53 9.15 5.42
N SER A 71 -14.75 8.98 5.90
CA SER A 71 -15.95 8.96 5.07
C SER A 71 -16.19 10.35 4.46
N ARG A 72 -16.55 10.36 3.16
CA ARG A 72 -16.92 11.56 2.41
C ARG A 72 -18.44 11.74 2.30
N MET A 73 -19.22 11.07 3.14
CA MET A 73 -20.68 11.25 3.13
C MET A 73 -21.05 12.65 3.61
N PRO A 74 -21.90 13.39 2.86
CA PRO A 74 -22.38 14.70 3.31
C PRO A 74 -23.11 14.59 4.66
N GLY A 75 -22.82 15.52 5.57
CA GLY A 75 -23.49 15.62 6.87
C GLY A 75 -22.90 14.77 8.00
N GLU A 76 -22.02 13.81 7.72
CA GLU A 76 -21.34 13.01 8.76
C GLU A 76 -19.88 12.72 8.39
N ARG A 77 -18.95 13.45 9.03
CA ARG A 77 -17.53 13.09 9.01
C ARG A 77 -17.31 11.90 9.93
N ARG A 78 -17.02 10.73 9.35
CA ARG A 78 -16.78 9.49 10.09
C ARG A 78 -15.43 8.88 9.77
N THR A 79 -14.61 8.67 10.79
CA THR A 79 -13.36 7.91 10.68
C THR A 79 -13.65 6.43 10.44
N LEU A 80 -12.91 5.84 9.51
CA LEU A 80 -12.92 4.42 9.18
C LEU A 80 -11.59 3.82 9.65
N ALA A 81 -11.67 2.93 10.62
CA ALA A 81 -10.51 2.32 11.25
C ALA A 81 -10.62 0.79 11.27
N LEU A 82 -9.48 0.13 11.39
CA LEU A 82 -9.37 -1.28 11.75
C LEU A 82 -9.21 -1.37 13.27
N SER A 83 -10.11 -2.12 13.90
CA SER A 83 -9.98 -2.41 15.33
C SER A 83 -8.77 -3.31 15.59
N ALA A 84 -8.36 -3.42 16.86
CA ALA A 84 -7.30 -4.36 17.25
C ALA A 84 -7.70 -5.81 16.93
N THR A 85 -8.98 -6.16 17.11
CA THR A 85 -9.50 -7.50 16.79
C THR A 85 -9.50 -7.77 15.29
N ASP A 86 -9.98 -6.81 14.47
CA ASP A 86 -10.00 -6.98 13.01
C ASP A 86 -8.59 -7.03 12.42
N SER A 87 -7.62 -6.37 13.07
CA SER A 87 -6.22 -6.41 12.68
C SER A 87 -5.60 -7.82 12.75
N LEU A 88 -6.22 -8.76 13.44
CA LEU A 88 -5.80 -10.16 13.50
C LEU A 88 -6.23 -10.97 12.27
N LEU A 89 -7.17 -10.46 11.47
CA LEU A 89 -7.73 -11.17 10.31
C LEU A 89 -6.94 -10.97 9.00
N HIS A 90 -5.74 -10.42 9.10
CA HIS A 90 -4.91 -9.97 7.97
C HIS A 90 -5.60 -8.91 7.09
N THR A 91 -4.85 -8.21 6.26
CA THR A 91 -5.39 -7.15 5.41
C THR A 91 -4.79 -7.25 4.02
N HIS A 92 -5.66 -7.34 3.01
CA HIS A 92 -5.27 -7.35 1.60
C HIS A 92 -5.55 -5.98 0.97
N CYS A 93 -4.51 -5.30 0.49
CA CYS A 93 -4.62 -4.05 -0.23
C CYS A 93 -4.44 -4.30 -1.74
N LEU A 94 -5.53 -4.20 -2.50
CA LEU A 94 -5.55 -4.47 -3.95
C LEU A 94 -5.79 -3.19 -4.74
N GLY A 95 -5.11 -3.09 -5.89
CA GLY A 95 -5.28 -1.98 -6.83
C GLY A 95 -4.10 -1.84 -7.79
N PRO A 96 -4.25 -1.13 -8.92
CA PRO A 96 -3.16 -0.92 -9.87
C PRO A 96 -2.04 -0.05 -9.29
N THR A 97 -0.91 0.06 -9.99
CA THR A 97 0.19 0.95 -9.59
C THR A 97 -0.28 2.40 -9.59
N GLY A 98 0.20 3.21 -8.64
CA GLY A 98 -0.11 4.64 -8.55
C GLY A 98 -1.40 5.00 -7.82
N VAL A 99 -2.18 4.03 -7.31
CA VAL A 99 -3.43 4.31 -6.56
C VAL A 99 -3.25 4.60 -5.07
N GLY A 100 -2.00 4.70 -4.60
CA GLY A 100 -1.69 5.03 -3.20
C GLY A 100 -1.62 3.84 -2.24
N LYS A 101 -1.42 2.61 -2.72
CA LYS A 101 -1.24 1.43 -1.85
C LYS A 101 -0.07 1.61 -0.87
N SER A 102 1.11 2.03 -1.38
CA SER A 102 2.29 2.28 -0.55
C SER A 102 2.02 3.38 0.48
N THR A 103 1.31 4.44 0.08
CA THR A 103 0.89 5.53 0.99
C THR A 103 -0.03 5.04 2.10
N LEU A 104 -0.99 4.17 1.78
CA LEU A 104 -1.86 3.55 2.79
C LEU A 104 -1.04 2.71 3.77
N LEU A 105 -0.17 1.83 3.26
CA LEU A 105 0.68 0.99 4.09
C LEU A 105 1.60 1.83 4.99
N LEU A 106 2.25 2.86 4.43
CA LEU A 106 3.07 3.81 5.17
C LEU A 106 2.30 4.45 6.33
N GLY A 107 1.07 4.92 6.07
CA GLY A 107 0.22 5.50 7.11
C GLY A 107 -0.10 4.53 8.24
N LEU A 108 -0.41 3.27 7.91
CA LEU A 108 -0.66 2.22 8.90
C LEU A 108 0.61 1.88 9.71
N ILE A 109 1.77 1.80 9.05
CA ILE A 109 3.07 1.56 9.67
C ILE A 109 3.41 2.69 10.65
N CYS A 110 3.24 3.95 10.27
CA CYS A 110 3.48 5.09 11.14
C CYS A 110 2.57 5.05 12.38
N GLN A 111 1.30 4.67 12.23
CA GLN A 111 0.38 4.53 13.36
C GLN A 111 0.78 3.40 14.31
N ASP A 112 1.36 2.31 13.79
CA ASP A 112 1.91 1.23 14.61
C ASP A 112 3.18 1.66 15.34
N MET A 113 4.11 2.32 14.65
CA MET A 113 5.32 2.84 15.27
C MET A 113 5.00 3.83 16.40
N ALA A 114 4.07 4.77 16.16
CA ALA A 114 3.64 5.77 17.13
C ALA A 114 2.90 5.17 18.32
N ALA A 115 2.23 4.04 18.14
CA ALA A 115 1.58 3.31 19.22
C ALA A 115 2.51 2.32 19.94
N GLY A 116 3.83 2.38 19.69
CA GLY A 116 4.82 1.51 20.33
C GLY A 116 4.77 0.06 19.87
N ARG A 117 4.13 -0.24 18.73
CA ARG A 117 4.07 -1.59 18.17
C ARG A 117 5.30 -1.87 17.30
N GLY A 118 5.73 -3.12 17.29
CA GLY A 118 6.75 -3.61 16.36
C GLY A 118 6.15 -3.80 14.97
N VAL A 119 6.93 -3.49 13.93
CA VAL A 119 6.53 -3.63 12.53
C VAL A 119 7.68 -4.24 11.75
N VAL A 120 7.36 -5.20 10.89
CA VAL A 120 8.29 -5.75 9.90
C VAL A 120 7.78 -5.37 8.53
N VAL A 121 8.62 -4.72 7.74
CA VAL A 121 8.30 -4.28 6.37
C VAL A 121 9.19 -5.05 5.41
N ILE A 122 8.58 -5.71 4.43
CA ILE A 122 9.28 -6.43 3.37
C ILE A 122 8.77 -5.85 2.06
N GLU A 123 9.63 -5.11 1.36
CA GLU A 123 9.30 -4.48 0.09
C GLU A 123 10.51 -4.58 -0.85
N PRO A 124 10.35 -5.16 -2.06
CA PRO A 124 11.48 -5.44 -2.94
C PRO A 124 12.00 -4.23 -3.76
N LYS A 125 11.27 -3.12 -3.83
CA LYS A 125 11.63 -1.93 -4.64
C LYS A 125 12.37 -0.84 -3.84
N GLY A 126 12.31 -0.86 -2.52
CA GLY A 126 12.99 0.05 -1.59
C GLY A 126 12.25 1.37 -1.30
N ASP A 127 11.37 1.85 -2.19
CA ASP A 127 10.73 3.16 -2.08
C ASP A 127 9.93 3.33 -0.77
N LEU A 128 9.17 2.31 -0.38
CA LEU A 128 8.43 2.31 0.88
C LEU A 128 9.36 2.28 2.10
N ILE A 129 10.50 1.61 2.02
CA ILE A 129 11.42 1.45 3.16
C ILE A 129 12.03 2.81 3.51
N ASP A 130 12.52 3.54 2.53
CA ASP A 130 13.06 4.90 2.72
C ASP A 130 12.03 5.84 3.35
N ASP A 131 10.79 5.76 2.88
CA ASP A 131 9.67 6.53 3.41
C ASP A 131 9.35 6.19 4.87
N VAL A 132 9.44 4.91 5.26
CA VAL A 132 9.26 4.46 6.64
C VAL A 132 10.39 4.96 7.53
N LEU A 133 11.64 4.78 7.10
CA LEU A 133 12.84 5.21 7.83
C LEU A 133 12.82 6.72 8.11
N ALA A 134 12.39 7.52 7.15
CA ALA A 134 12.24 8.97 7.31
C ALA A 134 11.20 9.39 8.36
N ARG A 135 10.32 8.46 8.78
CA ARG A 135 9.20 8.71 9.71
C ARG A 135 9.33 7.95 11.03
N VAL A 136 10.47 7.30 11.28
CA VAL A 136 10.74 6.64 12.56
C VAL A 136 10.77 7.69 13.70
N PRO A 137 10.04 7.46 14.81
CA PRO A 137 10.13 8.32 16.00
C PRO A 137 11.56 8.39 16.55
N ARG A 138 12.00 9.59 16.97
CA ARG A 138 13.38 9.83 17.42
C ARG A 138 13.78 8.96 18.61
N ASP A 139 12.83 8.68 19.49
CA ASP A 139 12.96 7.83 20.68
C ASP A 139 13.13 6.33 20.36
N ARG A 140 12.93 5.93 19.10
CA ARG A 140 12.99 4.53 18.64
C ARG A 140 14.04 4.29 17.56
N LEU A 141 14.93 5.23 17.30
CA LEU A 141 15.97 5.08 16.26
C LEU A 141 16.88 3.87 16.53
N ASP A 142 17.17 3.60 17.81
CA ASP A 142 18.00 2.47 18.22
C ASP A 142 17.29 1.10 18.09
N ASP A 143 15.96 1.08 17.90
CA ASP A 143 15.18 -0.14 17.69
C ASP A 143 15.19 -0.60 16.21
N VAL A 144 15.71 0.23 15.29
CA VAL A 144 15.59 0.00 13.85
C VAL A 144 16.68 -0.93 13.36
N VAL A 145 16.28 -2.01 12.70
CA VAL A 145 17.17 -2.93 12.00
C VAL A 145 16.80 -2.94 10.52
N VAL A 146 17.75 -2.56 9.66
CA VAL A 146 17.62 -2.66 8.21
C VAL A 146 18.38 -3.88 7.73
N LEU A 147 17.69 -4.75 6.99
CA LEU A 147 18.26 -5.94 6.39
C LEU A 147 18.31 -5.73 4.88
N ASP A 148 19.47 -5.32 4.37
CA ASP A 148 19.69 -5.17 2.94
C ASP A 148 20.64 -6.26 2.43
N PRO A 149 20.15 -7.25 1.63
CA PRO A 149 21.00 -8.30 1.07
C PRO A 149 21.95 -7.79 -0.02
N THR A 150 21.79 -6.55 -0.49
CA THR A 150 22.65 -5.91 -1.49
C THR A 150 23.78 -5.09 -0.88
N ASP A 151 23.71 -4.80 0.43
CA ASP A 151 24.77 -4.10 1.16
C ASP A 151 25.93 -5.06 1.48
N ALA A 152 27.00 -4.96 0.68
CA ALA A 152 28.21 -5.74 0.85
C ALA A 152 29.10 -5.25 2.00
N GLU A 153 28.94 -4.01 2.46
CA GLU A 153 29.72 -3.45 3.57
C GLU A 153 29.16 -3.89 4.92
N ARG A 154 27.84 -4.09 5.02
CA ARG A 154 27.14 -4.47 6.25
C ARG A 154 26.24 -5.70 6.05
N PRO A 155 26.80 -6.85 5.63
CA PRO A 155 25.99 -8.03 5.38
C PRO A 155 25.39 -8.57 6.69
N VAL A 156 24.09 -8.84 6.69
CA VAL A 156 23.45 -9.52 7.81
C VAL A 156 23.48 -11.03 7.60
N GLY A 157 24.21 -11.72 8.48
CA GLY A 157 24.31 -13.18 8.44
C GLY A 157 22.99 -13.85 8.84
N LEU A 158 22.26 -14.36 7.85
CA LEU A 158 21.13 -15.25 8.05
C LEU A 158 21.57 -16.69 7.76
N ASN A 159 21.52 -17.56 8.77
CA ASN A 159 21.72 -19.00 8.58
C ASN A 159 20.39 -19.72 8.84
N PRO A 160 19.61 -20.06 7.80
CA PRO A 160 18.34 -20.80 7.93
C PRO A 160 18.52 -22.19 8.56
N LEU A 161 19.73 -22.75 8.50
CA LEU A 161 20.07 -24.06 9.08
C LEU A 161 20.55 -23.94 10.53
N ARG A 162 20.61 -22.74 11.11
CA ARG A 162 21.00 -22.58 12.51
C ARG A 162 19.89 -23.12 13.39
N VAL A 163 20.10 -24.35 13.86
CA VAL A 163 19.18 -25.03 14.75
C VAL A 163 19.38 -24.50 16.18
N GLY A 164 18.37 -23.82 16.72
CA GLY A 164 18.30 -23.50 18.15
C GLY A 164 17.84 -24.72 18.95
N ALA A 165 16.69 -24.63 19.62
CA ALA A 165 16.02 -25.77 20.25
C ALA A 165 15.18 -26.64 19.27
N ALA A 166 15.27 -26.37 17.97
CA ALA A 166 14.50 -27.08 16.94
C ALA A 166 15.12 -28.44 16.59
N VAL A 167 14.35 -29.28 15.89
CA VAL A 167 14.83 -30.56 15.35
C VAL A 167 15.52 -30.28 13.99
N PRO A 168 16.80 -30.66 13.80
CA PRO A 168 17.54 -30.35 12.56
C PRO A 168 16.85 -30.82 11.28
N GLU A 169 16.24 -32.01 11.29
CA GLU A 169 15.53 -32.58 10.15
C GLU A 169 14.34 -31.72 9.74
N LEU A 170 13.59 -31.19 10.71
CA LEU A 170 12.46 -30.31 10.44
C LEU A 170 12.93 -28.99 9.80
N VAL A 171 14.04 -28.44 10.26
CA VAL A 171 14.62 -27.22 9.68
C VAL A 171 15.08 -27.47 8.25
N ALA A 172 15.75 -28.60 8.00
CA ALA A 172 16.17 -28.99 6.66
C ALA A 172 14.96 -29.18 5.73
N ASP A 173 13.92 -29.88 6.18
CA ASP A 173 12.68 -30.10 5.41
C ASP A 173 11.94 -28.79 5.11
N GLN A 174 11.89 -27.84 6.04
CA GLN A 174 11.29 -26.52 5.82
C GLN A 174 12.04 -25.72 4.77
N VAL A 175 13.37 -25.67 4.88
CA VAL A 175 14.23 -25.02 3.89
C VAL A 175 14.02 -25.68 2.52
N LEU A 176 13.99 -27.01 2.47
CA LEU A 176 13.72 -27.79 1.26
C LEU A 176 12.36 -27.46 0.65
N ALA A 177 11.31 -27.35 1.47
CA ALA A 177 9.96 -27.03 1.04
C ALA A 177 9.88 -25.62 0.42
N VAL A 178 10.59 -24.64 1.00
CA VAL A 178 10.71 -23.29 0.42
C VAL A 178 11.40 -23.34 -0.94
N PHE A 179 12.54 -24.04 -1.05
CA PHE A 179 13.24 -24.20 -2.33
C PHE A 179 12.39 -24.91 -3.38
N HIS A 180 11.71 -25.99 -3.00
CA HIS A 180 10.77 -26.68 -3.88
C HIS A 180 9.66 -25.74 -4.34
N GLY A 181 9.10 -24.93 -3.43
CA GLY A 181 8.07 -23.95 -3.75
C GLY A 181 8.51 -22.88 -4.76
N LEU A 182 9.74 -22.36 -4.61
CA LEU A 182 10.32 -21.33 -5.47
C LEU A 182 10.80 -21.87 -6.83
N TYR A 183 11.34 -23.07 -6.85
CA TYR A 183 12.01 -23.66 -8.01
C TYR A 183 11.31 -24.94 -8.51
N ARG A 184 9.98 -25.02 -8.42
CA ARG A 184 9.23 -26.22 -8.84
C ARG A 184 9.63 -26.73 -10.22
N ASP A 185 9.83 -25.81 -11.17
CA ASP A 185 10.15 -26.13 -12.57
C ASP A 185 11.62 -26.55 -12.77
N ASN A 186 12.46 -26.33 -11.78
CA ASN A 186 13.89 -26.64 -11.76
C ASN A 186 14.24 -27.69 -10.67
N TRP A 187 13.25 -28.30 -10.04
CA TRP A 187 13.42 -29.27 -8.97
C TRP A 187 13.67 -30.67 -9.53
N GLY A 188 14.89 -31.17 -9.35
CA GLY A 188 15.35 -32.47 -9.84
C GLY A 188 16.59 -32.37 -10.75
N LEU A 189 17.21 -33.51 -11.09
CA LEU A 189 18.22 -33.60 -12.14
C LEU A 189 17.59 -33.24 -13.49
N ALA A 190 17.49 -31.95 -13.80
CA ALA A 190 17.31 -31.47 -15.15
C ALA A 190 18.69 -31.11 -15.70
N PRO A 191 19.44 -32.03 -16.34
CA PRO A 191 20.54 -31.65 -17.19
C PRO A 191 19.93 -30.98 -18.42
N ARG A 192 19.63 -29.68 -18.31
CA ARG A 192 19.43 -28.81 -19.47
C ARG A 192 20.60 -27.84 -19.57
N THR A 193 21.81 -28.38 -19.50
CA THR A 193 22.82 -27.93 -20.45
C THR A 193 22.30 -28.33 -21.82
N SER A 194 21.83 -27.38 -22.62
CA SER A 194 21.81 -27.52 -24.07
C SER A 194 23.27 -27.65 -24.54
N CYS A 195 23.85 -28.84 -24.32
CA CYS A 195 24.96 -29.31 -25.14
C CYS A 195 24.36 -29.54 -26.52
N THR A 196 24.75 -28.67 -27.44
CA THR A 196 24.90 -28.94 -28.88
C THR A 196 25.25 -30.43 -29.10
N PRO A 197 24.67 -31.09 -30.12
CA PRO A 197 24.76 -32.53 -30.27
C PRO A 197 26.21 -32.94 -30.51
N GLY A 198 26.82 -33.60 -29.52
CA GLY A 198 28.15 -34.16 -29.68
C GLY A 198 28.97 -34.26 -28.41
N CYS A 199 28.46 -34.86 -27.33
CA CYS A 199 29.32 -35.40 -26.28
C CYS A 199 28.57 -36.45 -25.46
N SER A 200 28.75 -37.71 -25.83
CA SER A 200 28.44 -38.87 -25.00
C SER A 200 29.49 -38.98 -23.90
N VAL A 201 29.12 -38.81 -22.64
CA VAL A 201 29.93 -39.27 -21.50
C VAL A 201 29.31 -40.55 -20.95
N TRP A 202 30.00 -41.65 -21.21
CA TRP A 202 29.75 -42.96 -20.65
C TRP A 202 30.46 -43.07 -19.28
N TRP A 203 29.76 -43.64 -18.30
CA TRP A 203 30.32 -44.05 -17.02
C TRP A 203 31.36 -45.15 -17.22
N ALA A 204 32.54 -45.02 -16.59
CA ALA A 204 33.64 -45.96 -16.72
C ALA A 204 33.34 -47.28 -15.99
N GLY A 205 33.42 -48.39 -16.74
CA GLY A 205 33.28 -49.73 -16.19
C GLY A 205 33.60 -50.86 -17.17
N MET A 206 34.53 -50.66 -18.12
CA MET A 206 35.38 -51.67 -18.79
C MET A 206 36.09 -51.01 -19.98
N ARG A 207 37.37 -51.33 -20.18
CA ARG A 207 38.21 -50.80 -21.27
C ARG A 207 37.57 -51.09 -22.64
N PRO A 208 37.70 -50.17 -23.61
CA PRO A 208 38.77 -50.37 -24.57
C PRO A 208 39.58 -49.09 -24.89
N VAL A 209 40.74 -49.38 -25.47
CA VAL A 209 41.83 -48.49 -25.85
C VAL A 209 41.38 -47.45 -26.87
N CYS A 210 41.79 -46.19 -26.71
CA CYS A 210 42.24 -45.40 -27.86
C CYS A 210 43.26 -44.33 -27.44
N ARG A 211 44.49 -44.49 -27.94
CA ARG A 211 45.53 -43.45 -27.99
C ARG A 211 45.14 -42.44 -29.08
N CYS A 212 45.20 -41.15 -28.81
CA CYS A 212 46.03 -40.19 -29.55
C CYS A 212 45.81 -38.76 -29.04
N CYS A 213 46.91 -38.14 -28.60
CA CYS A 213 47.37 -36.76 -28.90
C CYS A 213 46.38 -35.58 -28.82
N ARG A 214 46.74 -34.37 -28.37
CA ARG A 214 47.94 -33.74 -27.80
C ARG A 214 47.48 -32.32 -27.42
N CYS A 215 48.24 -31.70 -26.53
CA CYS A 215 48.21 -30.30 -26.11
C CYS A 215 47.83 -29.27 -27.19
N CYS A 216 47.00 -28.30 -26.81
CA CYS A 216 47.39 -26.90 -26.61
C CYS A 216 46.67 -26.40 -25.35
#